data_AF-A0A963VZ77-F1
#
_entry.id   AF-A0A963VZ77-F1
#
_cell.length_a   1.000
_cell.length_b   1.000
_cell.length_c   1.000
_cell.angle_alpha   90.00
_cell.angle_beta   90.00
_cell.angle_gamma   90.00
#
_symmetry.space_group_name_H-M   'P 1'
#
loop_
_entity.id
_entity.type
_entity.pdbx_description
1 polymer ?
#
loop_
_entity_poly.entity_id
_entity_poly.type
_entity_poly.pdbx_seq_one_letter_code
_entity_poly.pdbx_strand_id
1 'polypeptide(L)'
;MSITRSLWDTISSIEDFGERLMDRHVRLAVTGLRRSGKTVFTTALVHHLLRGHDLDFLKAAHEDRYLGARIVKGDGERFPFETFEADLRADPPRWPKPTDRLTTLRLELRYRTRSWVYGYLQPIQTLTVDIVDYPGEWL
;
A
#
# COMPACT_ATOMS: atom_id res chain seq x y z
N MET A 1 -36.85 -4.11 23.39
CA MET A 1 -35.51 -4.70 23.57
C MET A 1 -34.57 -4.21 22.46
N SER A 2 -34.30 -2.89 22.41
CA SER A 2 -33.55 -2.22 21.31
C SER A 2 -32.35 -1.39 21.78
N ILE A 3 -32.09 -1.37 23.09
CA ILE A 3 -31.10 -0.45 23.69
C ILE A 3 -29.68 -1.03 23.57
N THR A 4 -29.53 -2.36 23.43
CA THR A 4 -28.22 -3.00 23.37
C THR A 4 -27.53 -2.83 22.02
N ARG A 5 -28.19 -3.01 20.86
CA ARG A 5 -27.53 -2.87 19.53
C ARG A 5 -26.97 -1.47 19.27
N SER A 6 -27.71 -0.43 19.62
CA SER A 6 -27.29 0.97 19.39
C SER A 6 -26.03 1.35 20.17
N LEU A 7 -25.84 0.79 21.37
CA LEU A 7 -24.64 1.02 22.18
C LEU A 7 -23.43 0.30 21.60
N TRP A 8 -23.62 -0.90 21.03
CA TRP A 8 -22.54 -1.62 20.33
C TRP A 8 -22.13 -0.91 19.03
N ASP A 9 -23.10 -0.46 18.22
CA ASP A 9 -22.84 0.24 16.94
C ASP A 9 -22.15 1.61 17.16
N THR A 10 -22.45 2.28 18.28
CA THR A 10 -21.79 3.55 18.65
C THR A 10 -20.35 3.31 19.13
N ILE A 11 -20.09 2.23 19.86
CA ILE A 11 -18.74 1.88 20.33
C ILE A 11 -17.83 1.50 19.15
N SER A 12 -18.31 0.67 18.21
CA SER A 12 -17.52 0.32 17.01
C SER A 12 -17.28 1.53 16.10
N SER A 13 -18.24 2.45 16.00
CA SER A 13 -18.07 3.68 15.22
C SER A 13 -17.01 4.61 15.81
N ILE A 14 -16.84 4.63 17.13
CA ILE A 14 -15.79 5.41 17.82
C ILE A 14 -14.41 4.75 17.65
N GLU A 15 -14.33 3.42 17.67
CA GLU A 15 -13.12 2.66 17.35
C GLU A 15 -12.68 2.93 15.89
N ASP A 16 -13.60 2.82 14.93
CA ASP A 16 -13.37 3.13 13.51
C ASP A 16 -12.99 4.61 13.30
N PHE A 17 -13.57 5.54 14.08
CA PHE A 17 -13.24 6.97 14.01
C PHE A 17 -11.85 7.27 14.57
N GLY A 18 -11.45 6.57 15.64
CA GLY A 18 -10.09 6.61 16.19
C GLY A 18 -9.05 6.03 15.22
N GLU A 19 -9.36 4.92 14.55
CA GLU A 19 -8.53 4.36 13.49
C GLU A 19 -8.39 5.33 12.31
N ARG A 20 -9.46 6.00 11.89
CA ARG A 20 -9.46 6.98 10.79
C ARG A 20 -8.71 8.28 11.06
N LEU A 21 -8.61 8.72 12.33
CA LEU A 21 -7.85 9.91 12.70
C LEU A 21 -6.33 9.68 12.75
N MET A 22 -5.90 8.41 12.74
CA MET A 22 -4.48 8.02 12.77
C MET A 22 -4.05 7.25 11.52
N ASP A 23 -4.97 6.85 10.64
CA ASP A 23 -4.65 6.17 9.38
C ASP A 23 -3.79 7.10 8.53
N ARG A 24 -2.51 6.74 8.41
CA ARG A 24 -1.55 7.58 7.70
C ARG A 24 -1.79 7.33 6.23
N HIS A 25 -2.00 8.38 5.46
CA HIS A 25 -2.17 8.28 4.02
C HIS A 25 -0.98 8.94 3.31
N VAL A 26 -0.31 8.19 2.43
CA VAL A 26 0.79 8.67 1.60
C VAL A 26 0.45 8.44 0.14
N ARG A 27 0.66 9.46 -0.70
CA ARG A 27 0.56 9.32 -2.16
C ARG A 27 1.95 9.40 -2.78
N LEU A 28 2.37 8.32 -3.42
CA LEU A 28 3.64 8.19 -4.11
C LEU A 28 3.42 8.31 -5.63
N ALA A 29 3.82 9.45 -6.18
CA ALA A 29 3.86 9.64 -7.63
C ALA A 29 5.13 9.01 -8.23
N VAL A 30 4.97 8.16 -9.24
CA VAL A 30 6.05 7.55 -10.01
C VAL A 30 5.98 8.07 -11.44
N THR A 31 7.05 8.74 -11.89
CA THR A 31 7.13 9.38 -13.21
C THR A 31 8.55 9.32 -13.78
N GLY A 32 8.72 9.75 -15.03
CA GLY A 32 9.94 9.61 -15.82
C GLY A 32 9.67 9.33 -17.29
N LEU A 33 10.71 9.39 -18.14
CA LEU A 33 10.60 9.19 -19.58
C LEU A 33 10.07 7.79 -19.95
N ARG A 34 9.60 7.64 -21.19
CA ARG A 34 9.24 6.31 -21.72
C ARG A 34 10.43 5.37 -21.63
N ARG A 35 10.16 4.11 -21.24
CA ARG A 35 11.17 3.04 -21.05
C ARG A 35 12.23 3.33 -19.96
N SER A 36 12.00 4.27 -19.05
CA SER A 36 12.89 4.49 -17.89
C SER A 36 12.75 3.43 -16.79
N GLY A 37 11.88 2.43 -16.95
CA GLY A 37 11.71 1.33 -16.00
C GLY A 37 10.63 1.54 -14.91
N LYS A 38 9.79 2.58 -14.98
CA LYS A 38 8.74 2.88 -13.99
C LYS A 38 7.84 1.68 -13.66
N THR A 39 7.35 1.00 -14.69
CA THR A 39 6.48 -0.17 -14.54
C THR A 39 7.17 -1.29 -13.75
N VAL A 40 8.45 -1.56 -14.06
CA VAL A 40 9.26 -2.57 -13.36
C VAL A 40 9.52 -2.14 -11.93
N PHE A 41 9.89 -0.87 -11.72
CA PHE A 41 10.10 -0.29 -10.39
C PHE A 41 8.85 -0.43 -9.51
N THR A 42 7.69 0.02 -9.99
CA THR A 42 6.42 -0.08 -9.25
C THR A 42 6.07 -1.53 -8.97
N THR A 43 6.23 -2.43 -9.94
CA THR A 43 5.95 -3.86 -9.76
C THR A 43 6.86 -4.48 -8.70
N ALA A 44 8.17 -4.21 -8.75
CA ALA A 44 9.14 -4.72 -7.77
C ALA A 44 8.87 -4.15 -6.37
N LEU A 45 8.60 -2.84 -6.26
CA LEU A 45 8.28 -2.21 -4.98
C LEU A 45 7.03 -2.86 -4.34
N VAL A 46 5.94 -3.00 -5.11
CA VAL A 46 4.71 -3.63 -4.64
C VAL A 46 4.97 -5.09 -4.27
N HIS A 47 5.77 -5.81 -5.07
CA HIS A 47 6.15 -7.19 -4.79
C HIS A 47 6.83 -7.33 -3.42
N HIS A 48 7.89 -6.55 -3.17
CA HIS A 48 8.63 -6.59 -1.91
C HIS A 48 7.75 -6.19 -0.72
N LEU A 49 6.91 -5.16 -0.86
CA LEU A 49 5.98 -4.76 0.18
C LEU A 49 4.99 -5.89 0.53
N LEU A 50 4.40 -6.54 -0.47
CA LEU A 50 3.44 -7.63 -0.24
C LEU A 50 4.09 -8.86 0.38
N ARG A 51 5.33 -9.17 0.00
CA ARG A 51 6.04 -10.34 0.54
C ARG A 51 6.71 -10.08 1.88
N GLY A 52 6.99 -8.83 2.21
CA GLY A 52 7.66 -8.46 3.46
C GLY A 52 9.14 -8.85 3.54
N HIS A 53 9.79 -9.11 2.40
CA HIS A 53 11.23 -9.42 2.32
C HIS A 53 11.98 -8.32 1.56
N ASP A 54 13.29 -8.22 1.78
CA ASP A 54 14.20 -7.25 1.16
C ASP A 54 13.71 -5.79 1.32
N LEU A 55 13.13 -5.50 2.50
CA LEU A 55 12.58 -4.19 2.87
C LEU A 55 13.56 -3.39 3.73
N ASP A 56 14.86 -3.49 3.48
CA ASP A 56 15.90 -2.79 4.27
C ASP A 56 15.73 -1.26 4.25
N PHE A 57 15.12 -0.73 3.19
CA PHE A 57 14.78 0.69 3.07
C PHE A 57 13.62 1.13 3.98
N LEU A 58 12.81 0.18 4.47
CA LEU A 58 11.67 0.45 5.32
C LEU A 58 12.06 0.27 6.79
N LYS A 59 12.21 1.39 7.50
CA LYS A 59 12.56 1.41 8.94
C LYS A 59 11.69 0.50 9.81
N ALA A 60 10.41 0.31 9.47
CA ALA A 60 9.53 -0.61 10.18
C ALA A 60 9.90 -2.09 9.96
N ALA A 61 10.36 -2.47 8.77
CA ALA A 61 10.84 -3.82 8.49
C ALA A 61 12.19 -4.08 9.15
N HIS A 62 13.14 -3.14 9.03
CA HIS A 62 14.45 -3.23 9.70
C HIS A 62 14.36 -3.39 11.23
N GLU A 63 13.26 -2.96 11.85
CA GLU A 63 13.04 -3.03 13.30
C GLU A 63 12.09 -4.16 13.71
N ASP A 64 11.80 -5.12 12.83
CA ASP A 64 10.87 -6.24 13.05
C ASP A 64 9.45 -5.81 13.47
N ARG A 65 9.07 -4.59 13.07
CA ARG A 65 7.74 -4.03 13.33
C ARG A 65 6.80 -4.19 12.15
N TYR A 66 7.28 -4.51 10.96
CA TYR A 66 6.44 -4.71 9.79
C TYR A 66 5.62 -6.00 9.92
N LEU A 67 4.32 -5.90 9.67
CA LEU A 67 3.38 -7.03 9.81
C LEU A 67 2.89 -7.55 8.46
N GLY A 68 3.00 -6.73 7.40
CA GLY A 68 2.61 -7.10 6.05
C GLY A 68 1.88 -5.98 5.31
N ALA A 69 1.60 -6.22 4.03
CA ALA A 69 0.78 -5.36 3.21
C ALA A 69 -0.28 -6.15 2.44
N ARG A 70 -1.33 -5.44 2.02
CA ARG A 70 -2.35 -5.96 1.11
C ARG A 70 -2.72 -4.90 0.08
N ILE A 71 -3.03 -5.34 -1.14
CA ILE A 71 -3.66 -4.47 -2.14
C ILE A 71 -5.12 -4.26 -1.74
N VAL A 72 -5.56 -3.00 -1.78
CA VAL A 72 -6.95 -2.62 -1.55
C VAL A 72 -7.50 -1.86 -2.74
N LYS A 73 -8.81 -1.67 -2.78
CA LYS A 73 -9.46 -0.90 -3.84
C LYS A 73 -9.04 0.57 -3.74
N GLY A 74 -8.38 1.06 -4.80
CA GLY A 74 -8.06 2.47 -4.98
C GLY A 74 -9.06 3.18 -5.89
N ASP A 75 -8.74 4.42 -6.21
CA ASP A 75 -9.51 5.28 -7.12
C ASP A 75 -8.83 5.35 -8.49
N GLY A 76 -9.59 5.37 -9.59
CA GLY A 76 -9.06 5.49 -10.96
C GLY A 76 -8.75 4.17 -11.66
N GLU A 77 -7.95 4.23 -12.72
CA GLU A 77 -7.53 3.05 -13.51
C GLU A 77 -6.51 2.23 -12.72
N ARG A 78 -6.79 0.94 -12.47
CA ARG A 78 -5.95 0.08 -11.64
C ARG A 78 -4.65 -0.29 -12.34
N PHE A 79 -3.52 -0.12 -11.65
CA PHE A 79 -2.23 -0.68 -12.06
C PHE A 79 -2.31 -2.21 -12.14
N PRO A 80 -2.00 -2.83 -13.29
CA PRO A 80 -2.19 -4.27 -13.50
C PRO A 80 -1.03 -5.08 -12.90
N PHE A 81 -0.87 -4.99 -11.57
CA PHE A 81 0.22 -5.60 -10.81
C PHE A 81 0.35 -7.10 -11.08
N GLU A 82 -0.73 -7.87 -11.01
CA GLU A 82 -0.68 -9.33 -11.15
C GLU A 82 -0.18 -9.74 -12.54
N THR A 83 -0.59 -9.01 -13.58
CA THR A 83 -0.13 -9.23 -14.95
C THR A 83 1.36 -8.94 -15.08
N PHE A 84 1.81 -7.79 -14.56
CA PHE A 84 3.22 -7.39 -14.64
C PHE A 84 4.13 -8.27 -13.78
N GLU A 85 3.65 -8.72 -12.62
CA GLU A 85 4.36 -9.66 -11.78
C GLU A 85 4.48 -11.04 -12.46
N ALA A 86 3.41 -11.50 -13.15
CA ALA A 86 3.43 -12.73 -13.92
C ALA A 86 4.39 -12.65 -15.12
N ASP A 87 4.47 -11.51 -15.80
CA ASP A 87 5.42 -11.26 -16.90
C ASP A 87 6.87 -11.45 -16.43
N LEU A 88 7.21 -10.85 -15.29
CA LEU A 88 8.55 -10.95 -14.70
C LEU A 88 8.90 -12.35 -14.20
N ARG A 89 7.90 -13.19 -13.88
CA ARG A 89 8.08 -14.58 -13.43
C ARG A 89 7.89 -15.64 -14.52
N ALA A 90 7.59 -15.22 -15.74
CA ALA A 90 7.40 -16.15 -16.85
C ALA A 90 8.68 -16.97 -17.12
N ASP A 91 8.53 -18.09 -17.82
CA ASP A 91 9.63 -18.89 -18.33
C ASP A 91 9.53 -18.99 -19.86
N PRO A 92 10.36 -18.26 -20.64
CA PRO A 92 11.38 -17.32 -20.19
C PRO A 92 10.78 -16.00 -19.62
N PRO A 93 11.48 -15.30 -18.72
CA PRO A 93 10.99 -14.05 -18.13
C PRO A 93 10.89 -12.94 -19.17
N ARG A 94 9.86 -12.10 -19.06
CA ARG A 94 9.60 -11.01 -20.02
C ARG A 94 9.32 -9.69 -19.33
N TRP A 95 9.75 -8.60 -19.96
CA TRP A 95 9.47 -7.27 -19.44
C TRP A 95 7.98 -6.91 -19.61
N PRO A 96 7.35 -6.34 -18.56
CA PRO A 96 6.00 -5.79 -18.67
C PRO A 96 5.88 -4.74 -19.76
N LYS A 97 4.72 -4.67 -20.41
CA LYS A 97 4.43 -3.60 -21.37
C LYS A 97 4.47 -2.23 -20.65
N PRO A 98 5.15 -1.22 -21.22
CA PRO A 98 5.16 0.12 -20.63
C PRO A 98 3.75 0.69 -20.48
N THR A 99 3.48 1.32 -19.34
CA THR A 99 2.27 2.08 -19.08
C THR A 99 2.26 3.35 -19.94
N ASP A 100 1.19 3.55 -20.72
CA ASP A 100 0.95 4.76 -21.53
C ASP A 100 -0.20 5.62 -21.00
N ARG A 101 -0.77 5.23 -19.85
CA ARG A 101 -1.86 5.88 -19.14
C ARG A 101 -1.52 6.09 -17.67
N LEU A 102 -2.25 6.98 -17.02
CA LEU A 102 -2.21 7.14 -15.57
C LEU A 102 -2.91 5.96 -14.91
N THR A 103 -2.18 5.25 -14.05
CA THR A 103 -2.70 4.12 -13.29
C THR A 103 -2.39 4.26 -11.81
N THR A 104 -3.20 3.62 -10.97
CA THR A 104 -3.11 3.73 -9.51
C THR A 104 -3.13 2.35 -8.85
N LEU A 105 -2.43 2.24 -7.73
CA LEU A 105 -2.44 1.06 -6.86
C LEU A 105 -2.46 1.50 -5.40
N ARG A 106 -3.44 1.04 -4.63
CA ARG A 106 -3.54 1.32 -3.20
C ARG A 106 -3.09 0.10 -2.39
N LEU A 107 -2.18 0.32 -1.46
CA LEU A 107 -1.74 -0.65 -0.47
C LEU A 107 -2.15 -0.19 0.92
N GLU A 108 -2.46 -1.14 1.79
CA GLU A 108 -2.45 -0.92 3.24
C GLU A 108 -1.28 -1.68 3.84
N LEU A 109 -0.40 -0.97 4.54
CA LEU A 109 0.78 -1.51 5.22
C LEU A 109 0.50 -1.53 6.72
N ARG A 110 0.61 -2.68 7.36
CA ARG A 110 0.44 -2.82 8.81
C ARG A 110 1.80 -2.91 9.50
N TYR A 111 1.95 -2.20 10.61
CA TYR A 111 3.18 -2.23 11.41
C TYR A 111 2.91 -1.96 12.90
N ARG A 112 3.81 -2.42 13.77
CA ARG A 112 3.77 -2.13 15.21
C ARG A 112 4.27 -0.71 15.49
N THR A 113 3.52 0.08 16.27
CA THR A 113 3.93 1.43 16.66
C THR A 113 5.11 1.41 17.63
N ARG A 114 5.93 2.47 17.62
CA ARG A 114 6.99 2.68 18.64
C ARG A 114 6.52 3.46 19.85
N SER A 115 5.43 4.20 19.70
CA SER A 115 4.99 5.09 20.77
C SER A 115 4.47 4.25 21.92
N TRP A 116 5.11 4.37 23.08
CA TRP A 116 4.67 3.72 24.31
C TRP A 116 3.22 4.08 24.66
N VAL A 117 2.84 5.34 24.39
CA VAL A 117 1.49 5.85 24.62
C VAL A 117 0.47 5.20 23.68
N TYR A 118 0.77 5.12 22.38
CA TYR A 118 -0.13 4.46 21.42
C TYR A 118 -0.05 2.93 21.51
N GLY A 119 1.03 2.36 22.01
CA GLY A 119 1.24 0.91 22.14
C GLY A 119 0.30 0.24 23.14
N TYR A 120 -0.18 0.98 24.14
CA TYR A 120 -1.14 0.48 25.13
C TYR A 120 -2.59 0.48 24.63
N LEU A 121 -2.92 1.32 23.64
CA LEU A 121 -4.28 1.50 23.12
C LEU A 121 -4.46 0.86 21.73
N GLN A 122 -3.51 1.07 20.83
CA GLN A 122 -3.52 0.59 19.44
C GLN A 122 -2.09 0.21 18.99
N PRO A 123 -1.61 -1.00 19.35
CA PRO A 123 -0.24 -1.41 19.06
C PRO A 123 0.05 -1.57 17.57
N ILE A 124 -0.98 -1.78 16.74
CA ILE A 124 -0.88 -1.92 15.30
C ILE A 124 -1.38 -0.64 14.64
N GLN A 125 -0.64 -0.17 13.64
CA GLN A 125 -0.97 0.99 12.83
C GLN A 125 -1.07 0.57 11.38
N THR A 126 -1.95 1.24 10.64
CA THR A 126 -2.10 1.09 9.19
C THR A 126 -1.57 2.34 8.49
N LEU A 127 -0.83 2.13 7.41
CA LEU A 127 -0.39 3.16 6.48
C LEU A 127 -0.98 2.82 5.11
N THR A 128 -1.89 3.66 4.64
CA THR A 128 -2.43 3.59 3.29
C THR A 128 -1.47 4.28 2.32
N VAL A 129 -1.04 3.58 1.28
CA VAL A 129 -0.12 4.08 0.24
C VAL A 129 -0.81 4.02 -1.11
N ASP A 130 -1.06 5.17 -1.70
CA ASP A 130 -1.50 5.33 -3.09
C ASP A 130 -0.28 5.49 -4.01
N ILE A 131 0.04 4.48 -4.82
CA ILE A 131 1.04 4.59 -5.88
C ILE A 131 0.34 5.05 -7.16
N VAL A 132 0.82 6.13 -7.76
CA VAL A 132 0.29 6.68 -9.02
C VAL A 132 1.40 6.64 -10.07
N ASP A 133 1.27 5.81 -11.10
CA ASP A 133 2.19 5.71 -12.23
C ASP A 133 1.62 6.48 -13.42
N TYR A 134 2.35 7.46 -13.93
CA TYR A 134 1.94 8.24 -15.10
C TYR A 134 3.11 8.58 -16.03
N PRO A 135 2.84 8.86 -17.32
CA PRO A 135 3.89 9.18 -18.28
C PRO A 135 4.53 10.54 -17.98
N GLY A 136 5.86 10.59 -17.90
CA GLY A 136 6.59 11.82 -17.58
C GLY A 136 6.57 12.86 -18.69
N GLU A 137 6.25 12.48 -19.92
CA GLU A 137 6.03 13.41 -21.03
C GLU A 137 4.82 14.35 -20.85
N TRP A 138 4.04 14.19 -19.78
CA TRP A 138 2.91 15.07 -19.44
C TRP A 138 3.30 16.23 -18.51
N LEU A 139 4.55 16.27 -18.04
CA LEU A 139 5.13 17.37 -17.25
C LEU A 139 5.75 18.44 -18.16
#